data_AF-J0X040-F1
#
_entry.id   AF-J0X040-F1
#
_cell.length_a   1.000
_cell.length_b   1.000
_cell.length_c   1.000
_cell.angle_alpha   90.00
_cell.angle_beta   90.00
_cell.angle_gamma   90.00
#
_symmetry.space_group_name_H-M   'P 1'
#
loop_
_entity.id
_entity.type
_entity.pdbx_description
1 polymer ?
#
loop_
_entity_poly.entity_id
_entity_poly.type
_entity_poly.pdbx_seq_one_letter_code
_entity_poly.pdbx_strand_id
1 'polypeptide(L)'
;MNPLKNPIAEQSRQWLIQSLLDLMSKKEYSEITVTEIAEHAQLSRRTFYRIFNSKEELLEQYFLTISNEYVSCFDKSTSYSLKEIIDIFFTFCEKHIDFLRLLQKNHLLYYLLEQFNLILPVIHDMVRGDQGIYQTPLEKKIALLASAGALWNILSEWLQMEERPAPEGISEIILTAIERNKKGRSSP
;
A
#
# COMPACT_ATOMS: atom_id res chain seq x y z
N MET A 1 12.13 -24.02 11.30
CA MET A 1 11.15 -25.04 10.86
C MET A 1 9.89 -24.31 10.46
N ASN A 2 9.54 -24.29 9.17
CA ASN A 2 8.34 -23.64 8.66
C ASN A 2 7.24 -24.71 8.60
N PRO A 3 6.17 -24.65 9.41
CA PRO A 3 5.12 -25.65 9.34
C PRO A 3 4.46 -25.54 7.96
N LEU A 4 4.37 -26.67 7.27
CA LEU A 4 3.77 -26.82 5.94
C LEU A 4 2.46 -26.01 5.87
N LYS A 5 2.46 -24.92 5.06
CA LYS A 5 1.25 -24.15 4.74
C LYS A 5 0.20 -25.12 4.21
N ASN A 6 -0.89 -25.32 4.95
CA ASN A 6 -2.00 -26.15 4.51
C ASN A 6 -2.62 -25.50 3.26
N PRO A 7 -2.54 -26.11 2.06
CA PRO A 7 -3.00 -25.49 0.82
C PRO A 7 -4.49 -25.11 0.86
N ILE A 8 -5.30 -25.89 1.58
CA ILE A 8 -6.73 -25.64 1.75
C ILE A 8 -6.98 -24.40 2.62
N ALA A 9 -6.15 -24.18 3.64
CA ALA A 9 -6.25 -23.01 4.50
C ALA A 9 -5.86 -21.73 3.74
N GLU A 10 -4.84 -21.80 2.89
CA GLU A 10 -4.43 -20.66 2.05
C GLU A 10 -5.46 -20.35 0.97
N GLN A 11 -6.02 -21.38 0.33
CA GLN A 11 -7.12 -21.19 -0.62
C GLN A 11 -8.34 -20.55 0.05
N SER A 12 -8.70 -21.01 1.25
CA SER A 12 -9.80 -20.43 2.03
C SER A 12 -9.51 -18.97 2.37
N ARG A 13 -8.26 -18.63 2.70
CA ARG A 13 -7.84 -17.25 2.96
C ARG A 13 -8.08 -16.36 1.73
N GLN A 14 -7.67 -16.82 0.54
CA GLN A 14 -7.88 -16.08 -0.70
C GLN A 14 -9.36 -15.89 -1.02
N TRP A 15 -10.20 -16.92 -0.85
CA TRP A 15 -11.64 -16.79 -1.07
C TRP A 15 -12.30 -15.78 -0.12
N LEU A 16 -11.89 -15.76 1.15
CA LEU A 16 -12.39 -14.78 2.12
C LEU A 16 -11.95 -13.35 1.79
N ILE A 17 -10.71 -13.17 1.35
CA ILE A 17 -10.20 -11.86 0.88
C ILE A 17 -11.00 -11.39 -0.32
N GLN A 18 -11.12 -12.22 -1.37
CA GLN A 18 -11.88 -11.86 -2.56
C GLN A 18 -13.33 -11.55 -2.22
N SER A 19 -13.94 -12.34 -1.34
CA SER A 19 -15.30 -12.09 -0.89
C SER A 19 -15.46 -10.76 -0.17
N LEU A 20 -14.48 -10.33 0.64
CA LEU A 20 -14.53 -9.01 1.26
C LEU A 20 -14.47 -7.91 0.18
N LEU A 21 -13.52 -7.99 -0.75
CA LEU A 21 -13.35 -7.00 -1.82
C LEU A 21 -14.60 -6.89 -2.70
N ASP A 22 -15.20 -8.03 -3.07
CA ASP A 22 -16.43 -8.08 -3.85
C ASP A 22 -17.60 -7.42 -3.12
N LEU A 23 -17.72 -7.65 -1.80
CA LEU A 23 -18.76 -7.02 -0.97
C LEU A 23 -18.53 -5.51 -0.83
N MET A 24 -17.28 -5.07 -0.63
CA MET A 24 -16.90 -3.66 -0.57
C MET A 24 -17.22 -2.90 -1.87
N SER A 25 -17.26 -3.60 -3.01
CA SER A 25 -17.65 -2.99 -4.29
C SER A 25 -19.15 -2.65 -4.33
N LYS A 26 -19.96 -3.41 -3.58
CA LYS A 26 -21.43 -3.37 -3.61
C LYS A 26 -22.04 -2.55 -2.47
N LYS A 27 -21.40 -2.50 -1.29
CA LYS A 27 -21.88 -1.76 -0.12
C LYS A 27 -20.72 -1.27 0.76
N GLU A 28 -21.02 -0.37 1.68
CA GLU A 28 -20.04 0.23 2.58
C GLU A 28 -19.37 -0.83 3.47
N TYR A 29 -18.05 -0.73 3.63
CA TYR A 29 -17.26 -1.65 4.45
C TYR A 29 -17.77 -1.79 5.89
N SER A 30 -18.26 -0.69 6.48
CA SER A 30 -18.81 -0.66 7.84
C SER A 30 -20.01 -1.59 8.00
N GLU A 31 -20.81 -1.77 6.96
CA GLU A 31 -22.02 -2.60 6.93
C GLU A 31 -21.77 -4.07 6.60
N ILE A 32 -20.54 -4.44 6.20
CA ILE A 32 -20.18 -5.83 5.89
C ILE A 32 -19.98 -6.60 7.20
N THR A 33 -20.63 -7.77 7.32
CA THR A 33 -20.46 -8.68 8.46
C THR A 33 -19.58 -9.88 8.13
N VAL A 34 -18.96 -10.48 9.15
CA VAL A 34 -18.21 -11.75 9.00
C VAL A 34 -19.08 -12.87 8.42
N THR A 35 -20.37 -12.89 8.77
CA THR A 35 -21.33 -13.86 8.23
C THR A 35 -21.45 -13.72 6.71
N GLU A 36 -21.66 -12.50 6.22
CA GLU A 36 -21.79 -12.25 4.78
C GLU A 36 -20.51 -12.57 4.01
N ILE A 37 -19.34 -12.23 4.57
CA ILE A 37 -18.05 -12.60 3.96
C ILE A 37 -17.91 -14.12 3.85
N ALA A 38 -18.22 -14.85 4.93
CA ALA A 38 -18.11 -16.30 4.92
C ALA A 38 -19.10 -16.93 3.92
N GLU A 39 -20.35 -16.48 3.92
CA GLU A 39 -21.40 -17.01 3.04
C GLU A 39 -21.13 -16.72 1.57
N HIS A 40 -20.70 -15.49 1.22
CA HIS A 40 -20.35 -15.13 -0.15
C HIS A 40 -19.11 -15.89 -0.64
N ALA A 41 -18.15 -16.21 0.25
CA ALA A 41 -17.03 -17.10 -0.03
C ALA A 41 -17.40 -18.60 -0.08
N GLN A 42 -18.67 -18.97 0.15
CA GLN A 42 -19.13 -20.36 0.27
C GLN A 42 -18.41 -21.15 1.38
N LEU A 43 -18.09 -20.48 2.49
CA LEU A 43 -17.40 -21.03 3.64
C LEU A 43 -18.24 -20.86 4.91
N SER A 44 -17.97 -21.70 5.91
CA SER A 44 -18.61 -21.55 7.22
C SER A 44 -18.00 -20.38 8.00
N ARG A 45 -18.80 -19.73 8.87
CA ARG A 45 -18.27 -18.76 9.84
C ARG A 45 -17.15 -19.35 10.71
N ARG A 46 -17.23 -20.64 11.05
CA ARG A 46 -16.17 -21.35 11.79
C ARG A 46 -14.86 -21.39 11.00
N THR A 47 -14.93 -21.53 9.68
CA THR A 47 -13.76 -21.47 8.80
C THR A 47 -13.14 -20.08 8.81
N PHE A 48 -13.95 -19.03 8.73
CA PHE A 48 -13.48 -17.64 8.88
C PHE A 48 -12.71 -17.47 10.18
N TYR A 49 -13.32 -17.80 11.32
CA TYR A 49 -12.71 -17.60 12.64
C TYR A 49 -11.49 -18.50 12.93
N ARG A 50 -11.25 -19.51 12.09
CA ARG A 50 -10.01 -20.29 12.14
C ARG A 50 -8.84 -19.55 11.47
N ILE A 51 -9.13 -18.59 10.58
CA ILE A 51 -8.15 -17.89 9.74
C ILE A 51 -7.97 -16.43 10.19
N PHE A 52 -9.06 -15.77 10.58
CA PHE A 52 -9.11 -14.37 10.99
C PHE A 52 -10.02 -14.19 12.20
N ASN A 53 -9.65 -13.34 13.13
CA ASN A 53 -10.43 -12.99 14.31
C ASN A 53 -11.52 -11.95 13.98
N SER A 54 -11.30 -11.10 12.97
CA SER A 54 -12.26 -10.09 12.53
C SER A 54 -12.11 -9.73 11.03
N LYS A 55 -13.03 -8.91 10.49
CA LYS A 55 -12.93 -8.41 9.10
C LYS A 55 -11.82 -7.36 8.94
N GLU A 56 -11.46 -6.68 10.03
CA GLU A 56 -10.36 -5.73 10.11
C GLU A 56 -9.03 -6.50 10.00
N GLU A 57 -8.84 -7.57 10.79
CA GLU A 57 -7.63 -8.40 10.66
C GLU A 57 -7.51 -9.01 9.26
N LEU A 58 -8.62 -9.46 8.66
CA LEU A 58 -8.62 -9.93 7.28
C LEU A 58 -8.05 -8.86 6.33
N LEU A 59 -8.52 -7.62 6.46
CA LEU A 59 -8.07 -6.51 5.63
C LEU A 59 -6.60 -6.14 5.91
N GLU A 60 -6.17 -6.11 7.17
CA GLU A 60 -4.77 -5.87 7.56
C GLU A 60 -3.83 -6.91 6.97
N GLN A 61 -4.20 -8.19 7.04
CA GLN A 61 -3.41 -9.28 6.44
C GLN A 61 -3.32 -9.14 4.92
N TYR A 62 -4.38 -8.64 4.27
CA TYR A 62 -4.35 -8.34 2.86
C TYR A 62 -3.43 -7.14 2.55
N PHE A 63 -3.49 -6.07 3.34
CA PHE A 63 -2.57 -4.92 3.21
C PHE A 63 -1.11 -5.34 3.38
N LEU A 64 -0.82 -6.25 4.32
CA LEU A 64 0.51 -6.81 4.50
C LEU A 64 0.95 -7.62 3.27
N THR A 65 0.03 -8.35 2.64
CA THR A 65 0.31 -9.09 1.40
C THR A 65 0.69 -8.14 0.27
N ILE A 66 -0.12 -7.10 0.04
CA ILE A 66 0.13 -6.05 -0.96
C ILE A 66 1.44 -5.32 -0.67
N SER A 67 1.70 -5.01 0.60
CA SER A 67 2.94 -4.35 1.02
C SER A 67 4.18 -5.22 0.75
N ASN A 68 4.11 -6.52 1.00
CA ASN A 68 5.20 -7.46 0.69
C ASN A 68 5.43 -7.58 -0.82
N GLU A 69 4.36 -7.51 -1.62
CA GLU A 69 4.46 -7.45 -3.08
C GLU A 69 5.14 -6.16 -3.55
N TYR A 70 4.82 -5.01 -2.94
CA TYR A 70 5.51 -3.76 -3.25
C TYR A 70 7.00 -3.83 -2.90
N VAL A 71 7.33 -4.40 -1.73
CA VAL A 71 8.72 -4.59 -1.30
C VAL A 71 9.50 -5.49 -2.26
N SER A 72 8.85 -6.50 -2.85
CA SER A 72 9.51 -7.40 -3.81
C SER A 72 9.78 -6.76 -5.18
N CYS A 73 9.26 -5.55 -5.44
CA CYS A 73 9.64 -4.76 -6.61
C CYS A 73 11.06 -4.19 -6.51
N PHE A 74 11.69 -4.22 -5.32
CA PHE A 74 13.04 -3.72 -5.10
C PHE A 74 14.05 -4.86 -4.93
N ASP A 75 15.18 -4.74 -5.61
CA ASP A 75 16.35 -5.59 -5.45
C ASP A 75 17.26 -5.01 -4.35
N LYS A 76 17.57 -5.83 -3.34
CA LYS A 76 18.44 -5.46 -2.21
C LYS A 76 19.86 -5.07 -2.60
N SER A 77 20.30 -5.47 -3.79
CA SER A 77 21.65 -5.20 -4.30
C SER A 77 21.72 -3.95 -5.19
N THR A 78 20.58 -3.32 -5.46
CA THR A 78 20.47 -2.16 -6.36
C THR A 78 20.27 -0.87 -5.56
N SER A 79 20.98 0.18 -5.94
CA SER A 79 20.73 1.54 -5.42
C SER A 79 19.77 2.26 -6.35
N TYR A 80 18.63 2.71 -5.81
CA TYR A 80 17.60 3.39 -6.57
C TYR A 80 17.66 4.91 -6.41
N SER A 81 17.69 5.62 -7.54
CA SER A 81 17.46 7.06 -7.62
C SER A 81 16.05 7.42 -7.14
N LEU A 82 15.82 8.70 -6.84
CA LEU A 82 14.48 9.17 -6.46
C LEU A 82 13.46 8.92 -7.59
N LYS A 83 13.87 9.10 -8.85
CA LYS A 83 12.99 8.86 -10.01
C LYS A 83 12.54 7.39 -10.05
N GLU A 84 13.47 6.46 -9.94
CA GLU A 84 13.16 5.03 -10.00
C GLU A 84 12.24 4.59 -8.85
N ILE A 85 12.44 5.14 -7.64
CA ILE A 85 11.54 4.85 -6.51
C ILE A 85 10.11 5.33 -6.82
N ILE A 86 9.96 6.54 -7.39
CA ILE A 86 8.65 7.10 -7.74
C ILE A 86 8.02 6.30 -8.90
N ASP A 87 8.80 5.94 -9.93
CA ASP A 87 8.34 5.11 -11.06
C ASP A 87 7.83 3.75 -10.57
N ILE A 88 8.60 3.06 -9.70
CA ILE A 88 8.19 1.77 -9.11
C ILE A 88 6.92 1.94 -8.30
N PHE A 89 6.83 3.00 -7.48
CA PHE A 89 5.64 3.29 -6.69
C PHE A 89 4.38 3.48 -7.54
N PHE A 90 4.41 4.37 -8.54
CA PHE A 90 3.23 4.62 -9.37
C PHE A 90 2.92 3.45 -10.31
N THR A 91 3.92 2.69 -10.76
CA THR A 91 3.70 1.44 -11.50
C THR A 91 3.00 0.39 -10.63
N PHE A 92 3.39 0.28 -9.37
CA PHE A 92 2.72 -0.59 -8.41
C PHE A 92 1.29 -0.13 -8.13
N CYS A 93 1.07 1.17 -7.91
CA CYS A 93 -0.26 1.73 -7.72
C CYS A 93 -1.15 1.55 -8.97
N GLU A 94 -0.60 1.66 -10.17
CA GLU A 94 -1.29 1.39 -11.43
C GLU A 94 -1.82 -0.04 -11.47
N LYS A 95 -0.97 -1.01 -11.14
CA LYS A 95 -1.32 -2.43 -11.11
C LYS A 95 -2.47 -2.73 -10.14
N HIS A 96 -2.55 -1.98 -9.04
CA HIS A 96 -3.54 -2.15 -7.97
C HIS A 96 -4.61 -1.05 -7.97
N ILE A 97 -4.82 -0.35 -9.09
CA ILE A 97 -5.66 0.86 -9.17
C ILE A 97 -7.10 0.61 -8.72
N ASP A 98 -7.69 -0.52 -9.09
CA ASP A 98 -9.08 -0.86 -8.75
C ASP A 98 -9.23 -1.06 -7.24
N PHE A 99 -8.25 -1.72 -6.61
CA PHE A 99 -8.21 -1.89 -5.17
C PHE A 99 -8.01 -0.54 -4.44
N LEU A 100 -7.12 0.31 -4.92
CA LEU A 100 -6.89 1.63 -4.32
C LEU A 100 -8.14 2.51 -4.42
N ARG A 101 -8.84 2.50 -5.56
CA ARG A 101 -10.13 3.20 -5.73
C ARG A 101 -11.22 2.61 -4.85
N LEU A 102 -11.25 1.29 -4.69
CA LEU A 102 -12.18 0.61 -3.79
C LEU A 102 -11.98 1.05 -2.33
N LEU A 103 -10.73 1.16 -1.88
CA LEU A 103 -10.41 1.71 -0.55
C LEU A 103 -10.81 3.18 -0.43
N GLN A 104 -10.57 3.99 -1.46
CA GLN A 104 -10.95 5.40 -1.48
C GLN A 104 -12.47 5.57 -1.34
N LYS A 105 -13.24 4.81 -2.12
CA LYS A 105 -14.72 4.78 -2.06
C LYS A 105 -15.22 4.43 -0.65
N ASN A 106 -14.55 3.51 0.03
CA ASN A 106 -14.93 3.04 1.37
C ASN A 106 -14.26 3.86 2.50
N HIS A 107 -13.60 4.99 2.21
CA HIS A 107 -12.85 5.80 3.19
C HIS A 107 -11.74 5.04 3.94
N LEU A 108 -11.24 3.93 3.39
CA LEU A 108 -10.19 3.08 3.96
C LEU A 108 -8.80 3.36 3.39
N LEU A 109 -8.70 4.27 2.42
CA LEU A 109 -7.41 4.63 1.82
C LEU A 109 -6.46 5.13 2.92
N TYR A 110 -6.89 6.03 3.81
CA TYR A 110 -6.07 6.49 4.93
C TYR A 110 -5.60 5.36 5.86
N TYR A 111 -6.43 4.34 6.09
CA TYR A 111 -6.03 3.18 6.89
C TYR A 111 -4.89 2.37 6.22
N LEU A 112 -4.88 2.28 4.89
CA LEU A 112 -3.73 1.71 4.15
C LEU A 112 -2.45 2.54 4.38
N LEU A 113 -2.52 3.87 4.38
CA LEU A 113 -1.38 4.73 4.70
C LEU A 113 -0.86 4.47 6.12
N GLU A 114 -1.74 4.33 7.11
CA GLU A 114 -1.33 4.03 8.48
C GLU A 114 -0.57 2.71 8.57
N GLN A 115 -1.08 1.65 7.93
CA GLN A 115 -0.38 0.36 7.88
C GLN A 115 0.95 0.45 7.15
N PHE A 116 1.02 1.21 6.05
CA PHE A 116 2.25 1.41 5.29
C PHE A 116 3.30 2.19 6.10
N ASN A 117 2.89 3.20 6.89
CA ASN A 117 3.79 3.97 7.74
C ASN A 117 4.48 3.11 8.82
N LEU A 118 3.85 2.01 9.26
CA LEU A 118 4.45 1.08 10.23
C LEU A 118 5.63 0.31 9.64
N ILE A 119 5.58 -0.02 8.35
CA ILE A 119 6.60 -0.83 7.67
C ILE A 119 7.60 0.03 6.89
N LEU A 120 7.30 1.31 6.64
CA LEU A 120 8.12 2.22 5.85
C LEU A 120 9.62 2.26 6.24
N PRO A 121 10.00 2.27 7.53
CA PRO A 121 11.43 2.20 7.90
C PRO A 121 12.11 0.92 7.44
N VAL A 122 11.41 -0.22 7.49
CA VAL A 122 11.92 -1.52 7.03
C VAL A 122 12.13 -1.50 5.52
N ILE A 123 11.16 -0.96 4.78
CA ILE A 123 11.27 -0.80 3.32
C ILE A 123 12.46 0.10 2.98
N HIS A 124 12.56 1.26 3.61
CA HIS A 124 13.67 2.19 3.39
C HIS A 124 15.02 1.49 3.58
N ASP A 125 15.18 0.73 4.67
CA ASP A 125 16.45 0.08 5.00
C ASP A 125 16.77 -1.07 4.05
N MET A 126 15.74 -1.76 3.54
CA MET A 126 15.91 -2.77 2.50
C MET A 126 16.31 -2.17 1.14
N VAL A 127 15.76 -1.01 0.78
CA VAL A 127 15.92 -0.40 -0.56
C VAL A 127 17.18 0.47 -0.65
N ARG A 128 17.50 1.22 0.41
CA ARG A 128 18.63 2.17 0.40
C ARG A 128 19.82 1.73 1.23
N GLY A 129 19.64 0.78 2.14
CA GLY A 129 20.63 0.45 3.16
C GLY A 129 20.84 1.60 4.16
N ASP A 130 21.78 1.41 5.09
CA ASP A 130 22.24 2.50 5.95
C ASP A 130 23.25 3.36 5.20
N GLN A 131 22.77 4.50 4.67
CA GLN A 131 23.61 5.47 3.97
C GLN A 131 24.23 6.51 4.90
N GLY A 132 23.99 6.44 6.22
CA GLY A 132 24.47 7.44 7.19
C GLY A 132 23.94 8.87 6.94
N ILE A 133 22.84 9.01 6.18
CA ILE A 133 22.26 10.31 5.82
C ILE A 133 21.61 10.98 7.03
N TYR A 134 21.01 10.18 7.91
CA TYR A 134 20.26 10.67 9.07
C TYR A 134 21.12 10.59 10.34
N GLN A 135 21.11 11.66 11.13
CA GLN A 135 21.91 11.75 12.36
C GLN A 135 21.22 11.07 13.54
N THR A 136 19.88 10.97 13.52
CA THR A 136 19.10 10.34 14.59
C THR A 136 17.96 9.47 14.06
N PRO A 137 17.48 8.47 14.84
CA PRO A 137 16.29 7.69 14.47
C PRO A 137 15.03 8.53 14.29
N LEU A 138 14.88 9.62 15.05
CA LEU A 138 13.74 10.53 14.93
C LEU A 138 13.78 11.33 13.63
N GLU A 139 14.95 11.86 13.27
CA GLU A 139 15.15 12.57 12.00
C GLU A 139 14.81 11.67 10.81
N LYS A 140 15.32 10.43 10.82
CA LYS A 140 14.97 9.41 9.83
C LYS A 140 13.46 9.20 9.76
N LYS A 141 12.81 8.94 10.90
CA LYS A 141 11.36 8.71 10.95
C LYS A 141 10.57 9.90 10.39
N ILE A 142 10.93 11.13 10.76
CA ILE A 142 10.26 12.34 10.27
C ILE A 142 10.46 12.51 8.77
N ALA A 143 11.68 12.32 8.26
CA ALA A 143 11.97 12.43 6.83
C ALA A 143 11.18 11.40 6.00
N LEU A 144 11.07 10.17 6.51
CA LEU A 144 10.28 9.11 5.88
C LEU A 144 8.79 9.43 5.89
N LEU A 145 8.23 9.85 7.03
CA LEU A 145 6.82 10.25 7.12
C LEU A 145 6.50 11.45 6.23
N ALA A 146 7.40 12.43 6.14
CA ALA A 146 7.24 13.58 5.24
C ALA A 146 7.20 13.13 3.76
N SER A 147 8.08 12.20 3.38
CA SER A 147 8.14 11.65 2.02
C SER A 147 6.90 10.83 1.69
N ALA A 148 6.48 9.96 2.61
CA ALA A 148 5.25 9.16 2.46
C ALA A 148 4.02 10.05 2.39
N GLY A 149 3.89 11.06 3.25
CA GLY A 149 2.78 12.01 3.21
C GLY A 149 2.72 12.80 1.90
N ALA A 150 3.87 13.20 1.35
CA ALA A 150 3.91 13.88 0.05
C ALA A 150 3.45 12.96 -1.09
N LEU A 151 4.03 11.75 -1.20
CA LEU A 151 3.63 10.76 -2.21
C LEU A 151 2.17 10.34 -2.07
N TRP A 152 1.69 10.19 -0.83
CA TRP A 152 0.31 9.85 -0.53
C TRP A 152 -0.69 10.88 -1.05
N ASN A 153 -0.44 12.17 -0.79
CA ASN A 153 -1.33 13.23 -1.28
C ASN A 153 -1.35 13.27 -2.81
N ILE A 154 -0.20 13.07 -3.45
CA ILE A 154 -0.13 12.99 -4.91
C ILE A 154 -0.88 11.75 -5.43
N LEU A 155 -0.71 10.59 -4.80
CA LEU A 155 -1.46 9.38 -5.13
C LEU A 155 -2.97 9.61 -5.01
N SER A 156 -3.43 10.20 -3.90
CA SER A 156 -4.83 10.49 -3.65
C SER A 156 -5.43 11.40 -4.74
N GLU A 157 -4.68 12.40 -5.19
CA GLU A 157 -5.08 13.26 -6.32
C GLU A 157 -5.09 12.46 -7.64
N TRP A 158 -4.02 11.72 -7.91
CA TRP A 158 -3.85 10.91 -9.12
C TRP A 158 -4.98 9.89 -9.29
N LEU A 159 -5.46 9.25 -8.21
CA LEU A 159 -6.60 8.32 -8.25
C LEU A 159 -7.92 8.96 -8.71
N GLN A 160 -8.08 10.27 -8.50
CA GLN A 160 -9.30 11.04 -8.80
C GLN A 160 -9.30 11.67 -10.20
N MET A 161 -8.16 11.69 -10.89
CA MET A 161 -8.07 12.28 -12.22
C MET A 161 -8.88 11.47 -13.24
N GLU A 162 -9.69 12.17 -14.06
CA GLU A 162 -10.38 11.58 -15.21
C GLU A 162 -9.37 11.12 -16.27
N GLU A 163 -8.46 12.03 -16.65
CA GLU A 163 -7.33 11.76 -17.55
C GLU A 163 -6.04 11.69 -16.74
N ARG A 164 -5.73 10.49 -16.27
CA ARG A 164 -4.60 10.23 -15.40
C ARG A 164 -3.31 10.01 -16.21
N PRO A 165 -2.20 10.72 -15.91
CA PRO A 165 -0.92 10.45 -16.55
C PRO A 165 -0.43 9.04 -16.21
N ALA A 166 0.26 8.41 -17.16
CA ALA A 166 0.96 7.14 -16.94
C ALA A 166 2.00 7.26 -15.81
N PRO A 167 2.42 6.15 -15.17
CA PRO A 167 3.39 6.14 -14.09
C PRO A 167 4.65 6.98 -14.36
N GLU A 168 5.25 6.85 -15.54
CA GLU A 168 6.45 7.62 -15.91
C GLU A 168 6.15 9.12 -16.03
N GLY A 169 4.98 9.46 -16.58
CA GLY A 169 4.55 10.85 -16.75
C GLY A 169 4.30 11.54 -15.42
N ILE A 170 3.65 10.88 -14.46
CA ILE A 170 3.45 11.46 -13.13
C ILE A 170 4.78 11.61 -12.37
N SER A 171 5.71 10.67 -12.51
CA SER A 171 7.05 10.78 -11.94
C SER A 171 7.82 12.00 -12.46
N GLU A 172 7.80 12.25 -13.77
CA GLU A 172 8.43 13.42 -14.38
C GLU A 172 7.84 14.73 -13.86
N ILE A 173 6.52 14.79 -13.73
CA ILE A 173 5.81 15.95 -13.16
C ILE A 173 6.26 16.19 -11.71
N ILE A 174 6.29 15.15 -10.88
CA ILE A 174 6.70 15.25 -9.47
C ILE A 174 8.13 15.77 -9.35
N LEU A 175 9.08 15.19 -10.11
CA LEU A 175 10.49 15.59 -10.06
C LEU A 175 10.68 17.04 -10.51
N THR A 176 10.02 17.43 -11.60
CA THR A 176 10.04 18.81 -12.10
C THR A 176 9.51 19.79 -11.05
N ALA A 177 8.42 19.44 -10.36
CA ALA A 177 7.85 20.25 -9.29
C ALA A 177 8.82 20.39 -8.09
N ILE A 178 9.47 19.30 -7.68
CA ILE A 178 10.48 19.31 -6.61
C ILE A 178 11.65 20.24 -6.98
N GLU A 179 12.15 20.16 -8.21
CA GLU A 179 13.25 21.02 -8.67
C GLU A 179 12.88 22.50 -8.72
N ARG A 180 11.69 22.83 -9.25
CA ARG A 180 11.19 24.21 -9.30
C ARG A 180 11.02 24.79 -7.90
N ASN A 181 10.48 24.02 -6.96
CA ASN A 181 10.32 24.44 -5.57
C ASN A 181 11.66 24.69 -4.87
N LYS A 182 12.72 23.94 -5.22
CA LYS A 182 14.08 24.22 -4.74
C LYS A 182 14.61 25.55 -5.30
N LYS A 183 14.52 25.76 -6.62
CA LYS A 183 15.01 26.98 -7.29
C LYS A 183 14.28 28.26 -6.84
N GLY A 184 12.96 28.18 -6.63
CA GLY A 184 12.16 29.30 -6.12
C GLY A 184 12.50 29.72 -4.68
N ARG A 185 13.09 28.83 -3.88
CA ARG A 185 13.62 29.13 -2.53
C ARG A 185 15.06 29.63 -2.53
N SER A 186 15.73 29.61 -3.69
CA SER A 186 17.12 30.08 -3.87
C SER A 186 17.21 31.46 -4.52
N SER A 187 16.08 32.14 -4.75
CA SER A 187 16.06 33.55 -5.19
C SER A 187 16.00 34.44 -3.94
N PRO A 188 16.88 35.45 -3.82
CA PRO A 188 17.04 36.29 -2.62
C PRO A 188 15.81 37.15 -2.32
#